data_AF-A0A4T0HIH5-F1
#
_entry.id   AF-A0A4T0HIH5-F1
#
_cell.length_a   1.000
_cell.length_b   1.000
_cell.length_c   1.000
_cell.angle_alpha   90.00
_cell.angle_beta   90.00
_cell.angle_gamma   90.00
#
_symmetry.space_group_name_H-M   'P 1'
#
loop_
_entity.id
_entity.type
_entity.pdbx_description
1 polymer ?
#
loop_
_entity_poly.entity_id
_entity_poly.type
_entity_poly.pdbx_seq_one_letter_code
_entity_poly.pdbx_strand_id
1 'polypeptide(L)'
;MKIFPTLVGMHVVIGAVAGAYLNHKAATPTALPLSAHRGRASVDQSCDAHKAELTQAMDEAEVLLSITKYHLSDANLLKQYFGNYGNATPNPVETIKQMSLYDASYASSGQPRESCSDPLSSCEKGVIAYSAMDQSVVAFCDNFWNYVGLDEVCNTVEADEGWVKAGIIIHELSHQIADTSDICYGMSCVLDLAANNASAAINNADNYHFFSLAAYALNTTGDANCTATEIPQQEA
;
A
#
# COMPACT_ATOMS: atom_id res chain seq x y z
N MET A 1 -58.93 -38.22 32.50
CA MET A 1 -59.86 -37.14 32.13
C MET A 1 -59.07 -36.08 31.36
N LYS A 2 -59.68 -35.49 30.34
CA LYS A 2 -59.11 -34.88 29.13
C LYS A 2 -58.06 -33.77 29.37
N ILE A 3 -57.11 -33.70 28.43
CA ILE A 3 -56.06 -32.68 28.24
C ILE A 3 -56.50 -31.73 27.10
N PHE A 4 -55.99 -30.49 27.14
CA PHE A 4 -55.97 -29.37 26.17
C PHE A 4 -57.15 -28.36 26.18
N PRO A 5 -56.94 -27.10 25.75
CA PRO A 5 -55.87 -26.14 26.14
C PRO A 5 -56.42 -24.71 26.41
N THR A 6 -55.59 -23.83 26.97
CA THR A 6 -55.82 -22.37 26.86
C THR A 6 -54.54 -21.69 26.39
N LEU A 7 -54.62 -21.13 25.18
CA LEU A 7 -53.65 -20.23 24.56
C LEU A 7 -53.66 -18.90 25.32
N VAL A 8 -52.50 -18.39 25.73
CA VAL A 8 -52.28 -16.94 25.89
C VAL A 8 -50.95 -16.61 25.23
N GLY A 9 -51.05 -15.79 24.18
CA GLY A 9 -49.94 -15.42 23.31
C GLY A 9 -48.93 -14.52 24.01
N MET A 10 -47.68 -14.97 24.02
CA MET A 10 -46.53 -14.19 24.44
C MET A 10 -46.08 -13.36 23.23
N HIS A 11 -46.27 -12.04 23.31
CA HIS A 11 -45.77 -11.11 22.31
C HIS A 11 -44.25 -11.12 22.33
N VAL A 12 -43.64 -11.52 21.23
CA VAL A 12 -42.20 -11.33 20.98
C VAL A 12 -42.00 -9.85 20.69
N VAL A 13 -41.47 -9.11 21.66
CA VAL A 13 -40.93 -7.78 21.42
C VAL A 13 -39.61 -7.97 20.69
N ILE A 14 -39.64 -7.81 19.36
CA ILE A 14 -38.44 -7.65 18.55
C ILE A 14 -37.88 -6.27 18.92
N GLY A 15 -36.91 -6.26 19.82
CA GLY A 15 -36.10 -5.07 20.09
C GLY A 15 -35.26 -4.78 18.84
N ALA A 16 -35.69 -3.79 18.06
CA ALA A 16 -34.87 -3.24 16.99
C ALA A 16 -33.61 -2.63 17.64
N VAL A 17 -32.47 -3.28 17.46
CA VAL A 17 -31.17 -2.65 17.71
C VAL A 17 -30.99 -1.66 16.57
N ALA A 18 -31.39 -0.42 16.80
CA ALA A 18 -31.07 0.68 15.90
C ALA A 18 -29.55 0.87 15.96
N GLY A 19 -28.83 0.19 15.05
CA GLY A 19 -27.45 0.49 14.74
C GLY A 19 -27.41 1.91 14.21
N ALA A 20 -26.91 2.83 15.04
CA ALA A 20 -26.57 4.17 14.59
C ALA A 20 -25.41 4.05 13.60
N TYR A 21 -25.75 3.90 12.31
CA TYR A 21 -24.83 4.19 11.22
C TYR A 21 -24.52 5.69 11.30
N LEU A 22 -23.36 6.01 11.86
CA LEU A 22 -22.79 7.34 11.74
C LEU A 22 -22.51 7.58 10.26
N ASN A 23 -23.33 8.41 9.62
CA ASN A 23 -23.02 9.03 8.34
C ASN A 23 -21.76 9.90 8.52
N HIS A 24 -20.58 9.31 8.43
CA HIS A 24 -19.39 10.06 8.05
C HIS A 24 -19.56 10.38 6.57
N LYS A 25 -20.01 11.60 6.28
CA LYS A 25 -19.67 12.20 4.99
C LYS A 25 -18.15 12.16 4.94
N ALA A 26 -17.59 11.43 3.97
CA ALA A 26 -16.18 11.41 3.70
C ALA A 26 -15.70 12.86 3.66
N ALA A 27 -14.97 13.26 4.70
CA ALA A 27 -14.13 14.43 4.58
C ALA A 27 -13.13 14.04 3.50
N THR A 28 -13.08 14.82 2.42
CA THR A 28 -11.96 14.80 1.48
C THR A 28 -10.69 14.72 2.32
N PRO A 29 -9.74 13.80 2.06
CA PRO A 29 -8.55 13.69 2.88
C PRO A 29 -7.81 15.02 2.76
N THR A 30 -8.03 15.91 3.73
CA THR A 30 -7.17 17.07 3.92
C THR A 30 -5.80 16.47 4.15
N ALA A 31 -4.85 16.78 3.27
CA ALA A 31 -3.46 16.35 3.38
C ALA A 31 -3.06 16.40 4.86
N LEU A 32 -2.82 15.24 5.45
CA LEU A 32 -2.25 15.17 6.80
C LEU A 32 -1.00 16.06 6.73
N PRO A 33 -0.81 17.02 7.65
CA PRO A 33 0.36 17.86 7.60
C PRO A 33 1.57 16.94 7.73
N LEU A 34 2.30 16.76 6.62
CA LEU A 34 3.61 16.13 6.63
C LEU A 34 4.43 16.97 7.61
N SER A 35 4.74 16.40 8.77
CA SER A 35 5.50 17.12 9.78
C SER A 35 6.87 17.42 9.17
N ALA A 36 7.12 18.69 8.86
CA ALA A 36 8.34 19.24 8.25
C ALA A 36 9.63 19.06 9.11
N HIS A 37 9.63 18.08 10.02
CA HIS A 37 10.65 17.84 11.03
C HIS A 37 11.22 16.41 11.05
N ARG A 38 10.83 15.54 10.11
CA ARG A 38 11.64 14.36 9.82
C ARG A 38 12.63 14.71 8.72
N GLY A 39 13.89 14.33 8.90
CA GLY A 39 14.82 14.37 7.79
C GLY A 39 14.30 13.49 6.66
N ARG A 40 14.42 13.95 5.41
CA ARG A 40 14.08 13.22 4.18
C ARG A 40 15.35 12.72 3.50
N ALA A 41 15.31 11.55 2.85
CA ALA A 41 16.41 11.11 1.99
C ALA A 41 16.63 12.13 0.85
N SER A 42 17.88 12.48 0.54
CA SER A 42 18.13 13.41 -0.56
C SER A 42 17.82 12.76 -1.91
N VAL A 43 17.16 13.52 -2.79
CA VAL A 43 17.00 13.20 -4.20
C VAL A 43 18.27 13.63 -4.95
N ASP A 44 18.85 12.73 -5.74
CA ASP A 44 20.05 12.98 -6.53
C ASP A 44 19.82 14.08 -7.58
N GLN A 45 20.90 14.75 -7.98
CA GLN A 45 20.83 15.81 -9.00
C GLN A 45 20.38 15.28 -10.37
N SER A 46 20.62 13.99 -10.67
CA SER A 46 20.11 13.38 -11.90
C SER A 46 18.59 13.46 -12.05
N CYS A 47 17.87 13.62 -10.95
CA CYS A 47 16.42 13.81 -10.94
C CYS A 47 15.98 15.28 -11.08
N ASP A 48 16.86 16.26 -11.32
CA ASP A 48 16.49 17.68 -11.35
C ASP A 48 15.27 17.99 -12.24
N ALA A 49 15.11 17.29 -13.37
CA ALA A 49 13.95 17.43 -14.27
C ALA A 49 12.62 16.92 -13.68
N HIS A 50 12.67 15.90 -12.82
CA HIS A 50 11.50 15.24 -12.21
C HIS A 50 11.42 15.45 -10.69
N LYS A 51 12.26 16.32 -10.14
CA LYS A 51 12.48 16.42 -8.69
C LYS A 51 11.22 16.67 -7.90
N ALA A 52 10.35 17.55 -8.38
CA ALA A 52 9.08 17.87 -7.72
C ALA A 52 8.13 16.67 -7.71
N GLU A 53 8.00 15.99 -8.85
CA GLU A 53 7.16 14.81 -9.02
C GLU A 53 7.65 13.63 -8.17
N LEU A 54 8.96 13.38 -8.14
CA LEU A 54 9.55 12.34 -7.30
C LEU A 54 9.40 12.66 -5.80
N THR A 55 9.62 13.92 -5.41
CA THR A 55 9.43 14.34 -4.01
C THR A 55 7.97 14.12 -3.58
N GLN A 56 7.00 14.46 -4.45
CA GLN A 56 5.59 14.19 -4.19
C GLN A 56 5.33 12.68 -4.03
N ALA A 57 5.85 11.84 -4.93
CA ALA A 57 5.67 10.39 -4.82
C ALA A 57 6.26 9.81 -3.53
N MET A 58 7.40 10.34 -3.05
CA MET A 58 7.98 9.98 -1.76
C MET A 58 7.10 10.44 -0.58
N ASP A 59 6.57 11.66 -0.62
CA ASP A 59 5.61 12.15 0.39
C ASP A 59 4.37 11.25 0.46
N GLU A 60 3.87 10.81 -0.69
CA GLU A 60 2.74 9.89 -0.80
C GLU A 60 3.10 8.48 -0.29
N ALA A 61 4.31 7.98 -0.55
CA ALA A 61 4.79 6.71 0.01
C ALA A 61 4.88 6.76 1.55
N GLU A 62 5.32 7.88 2.13
CA GLU A 62 5.30 8.07 3.58
C GLU A 62 3.89 8.07 4.15
N VAL A 63 2.93 8.75 3.50
CA VAL A 63 1.52 8.72 3.87
C VAL A 63 0.98 7.28 3.81
N LEU A 64 1.27 6.58 2.72
CA LEU A 64 0.85 5.21 2.48
C LEU A 64 1.39 4.25 3.56
N LEU A 65 2.68 4.32 3.88
CA LEU A 65 3.30 3.53 4.96
C LEU A 65 2.75 3.91 6.35
N SER A 66 2.47 5.18 6.59
CA SER A 66 1.86 5.64 7.85
C SER A 66 0.48 5.02 8.07
N ILE A 67 -0.36 5.00 7.04
CA ILE A 67 -1.67 4.34 7.06
C ILE A 67 -1.50 2.83 7.19
N THR A 68 -0.61 2.23 6.39
CA THR A 68 -0.32 0.78 6.44
C THR A 68 0.00 0.31 7.86
N LYS A 69 0.77 1.09 8.62
CA LYS A 69 1.09 0.77 10.03
C LYS A 69 -0.12 0.65 10.94
N TYR A 70 -1.14 1.47 10.71
CA TYR A 70 -2.38 1.43 11.48
C TYR A 70 -3.11 0.08 11.28
N HIS A 71 -2.95 -0.52 10.09
CA HIS A 71 -3.56 -1.79 9.72
C HIS A 71 -2.71 -3.04 10.02
N LEU A 72 -1.51 -2.90 10.60
CA LEU A 72 -0.66 -4.05 10.96
C LEU A 72 -1.22 -4.94 12.07
N SER A 73 -2.31 -4.52 12.75
CA SER A 73 -3.05 -5.35 13.70
C SER A 73 -4.21 -6.12 13.06
N ASP A 74 -4.55 -5.82 11.79
CA ASP A 74 -5.58 -6.53 11.05
C ASP A 74 -5.03 -7.86 10.53
N ALA A 75 -5.27 -8.93 11.30
CA ALA A 75 -4.82 -10.26 10.96
C ALA A 75 -5.48 -10.81 9.68
N ASN A 76 -6.68 -10.35 9.30
CA ASN A 76 -7.34 -10.80 8.08
C ASN A 76 -6.69 -10.16 6.87
N LEU A 77 -6.44 -8.85 6.91
CA LEU A 77 -5.75 -8.14 5.83
C LEU A 77 -4.32 -8.67 5.65
N LEU A 78 -3.58 -8.84 6.75
CA LEU A 78 -2.24 -9.45 6.69
C LEU A 78 -2.27 -10.84 6.07
N LYS A 79 -3.23 -11.69 6.45
CA LYS A 79 -3.36 -13.02 5.89
C LYS A 79 -3.75 -13.01 4.41
N GLN A 80 -4.54 -12.04 3.96
CA GLN A 80 -4.93 -11.89 2.55
C GLN A 80 -3.72 -11.65 1.66
N TYR A 81 -2.75 -10.85 2.12
CA TYR A 81 -1.60 -10.44 1.32
C TYR A 81 -0.30 -11.19 1.64
N PHE A 82 -0.17 -11.86 2.79
CA PHE A 82 1.05 -12.59 3.16
C PHE A 82 0.80 -14.04 3.55
N GLY A 83 -0.45 -14.49 3.57
CA GLY A 83 -0.82 -15.83 4.01
C GLY A 83 -0.53 -16.07 5.49
N ASN A 84 -0.45 -17.35 5.87
CA ASN A 84 -0.05 -17.74 7.22
C ASN A 84 1.48 -17.82 7.31
N TYR A 85 2.14 -16.68 7.52
CA TYR A 85 3.61 -16.60 7.57
C TYR A 85 4.23 -16.93 8.94
N GLY A 86 3.44 -16.98 10.02
CA GLY A 86 3.93 -17.36 11.36
C GLY A 86 5.14 -16.54 11.82
N ASN A 87 6.24 -17.22 12.16
CA ASN A 87 7.51 -16.60 12.57
C ASN A 87 8.55 -16.56 11.44
N ALA A 88 8.11 -16.62 10.18
CA ALA A 88 9.01 -16.59 9.04
C ALA A 88 9.76 -15.24 8.93
N THR A 89 10.91 -15.30 8.25
CA THR A 89 11.76 -14.13 7.98
C THR A 89 11.85 -13.96 6.45
N PRO A 90 11.66 -12.74 5.92
CA PRO A 90 11.35 -11.51 6.66
C PRO A 90 9.94 -11.54 7.26
N ASN A 91 9.75 -10.81 8.35
CA ASN A 91 8.43 -10.67 8.98
C ASN A 91 7.74 -9.43 8.39
N PRO A 92 6.58 -9.55 7.71
CA PRO A 92 5.95 -8.43 7.03
C PRO A 92 5.65 -7.22 7.92
N VAL A 93 5.23 -7.47 9.17
CA VAL A 93 4.94 -6.41 10.15
C VAL A 93 6.19 -5.62 10.51
N GLU A 94 7.32 -6.31 10.67
CA GLU A 94 8.58 -5.64 10.99
C GLU A 94 9.16 -4.92 9.77
N THR A 95 9.13 -5.53 8.59
CA THR A 95 9.56 -4.90 7.33
C THR A 95 8.83 -3.58 7.10
N ILE A 96 7.50 -3.55 7.25
CA ILE A 96 6.69 -2.32 7.07
C ILE A 96 7.04 -1.24 8.11
N LYS A 97 7.27 -1.65 9.37
CA LYS A 97 7.72 -0.70 10.40
C LYS A 97 9.07 -0.09 10.04
N GLN A 98 10.01 -0.87 9.52
CA GLN A 98 11.33 -0.39 9.13
C GLN A 98 11.28 0.49 7.88
N MET A 99 10.51 0.11 6.85
CA MET A 99 10.28 0.97 5.68
C MET A 99 9.72 2.34 6.09
N SER A 100 8.82 2.41 7.08
CA SER A 100 8.28 3.69 7.56
C SER A 100 9.26 4.62 8.28
N LEU A 101 10.47 4.13 8.55
CA LEU A 101 11.56 4.88 9.17
C LEU A 101 12.68 5.19 8.16
N TYR A 102 12.55 4.71 6.92
CA TYR A 102 13.62 4.72 5.94
C TYR A 102 14.10 6.15 5.60
N ASP A 103 13.21 7.07 5.24
CA ASP A 103 13.60 8.45 4.94
C ASP A 103 14.32 9.14 6.11
N ALA A 104 13.83 8.91 7.32
CA ALA A 104 14.39 9.49 8.54
C ALA A 104 15.80 8.95 8.86
N SER A 105 16.08 7.68 8.58
CA SER A 105 17.41 7.11 8.82
C SER A 105 18.44 7.63 7.82
N TYR A 106 18.06 7.82 6.55
CA TYR A 106 18.97 8.22 5.48
C TYR A 106 19.17 9.73 5.37
N ALA A 107 18.21 10.55 5.79
CA ALA A 107 18.43 11.99 5.89
C ALA A 107 19.64 12.39 6.76
N SER A 108 20.01 11.52 7.71
CA SER A 108 21.17 11.73 8.58
C SER A 108 22.51 11.33 7.96
N SER A 109 22.52 10.59 6.85
CA SER A 109 23.76 10.10 6.20
C SER A 109 24.30 11.04 5.11
N GLY A 110 23.46 11.94 4.58
CA GLY A 110 23.82 12.92 3.57
C GLY A 110 24.09 12.35 2.16
N GLN A 111 23.75 11.08 1.91
CA GLN A 111 23.88 10.45 0.59
C GLN A 111 22.53 10.45 -0.14
N PRO A 112 22.47 10.87 -1.42
CA PRO A 112 21.25 10.74 -2.20
C PRO A 112 20.94 9.29 -2.48
N ARG A 113 19.71 8.88 -2.15
CA ARG A 113 19.21 7.51 -2.32
C ARG A 113 18.36 7.36 -3.56
N GLU A 114 17.67 8.41 -3.95
CA GLU A 114 16.75 8.39 -5.08
C GLU A 114 17.47 8.95 -6.31
N SER A 115 17.66 8.12 -7.32
CA SER A 115 18.42 8.44 -8.53
C SER A 115 17.57 8.31 -9.78
N CYS A 116 17.75 9.22 -10.71
CA CYS A 116 17.17 9.12 -12.06
C CYS A 116 18.26 8.80 -13.09
N SER A 117 19.48 8.51 -12.62
CA SER A 117 20.49 7.84 -13.40
C SER A 117 20.27 6.32 -13.33
N ASP A 118 20.82 5.60 -14.30
CA ASP A 118 20.82 4.14 -14.35
C ASP A 118 22.24 3.59 -14.02
N PRO A 119 22.68 3.61 -12.75
CA PRO A 119 24.04 3.21 -12.37
C PRO A 119 24.36 1.74 -12.64
N LEU A 120 23.36 0.88 -12.81
CA LEU A 120 23.54 -0.55 -13.10
C LEU A 120 23.23 -0.93 -14.55
N SER A 121 22.81 0.04 -15.38
CA SER A 121 22.33 -0.23 -16.74
C SER A 121 21.14 -1.21 -16.76
N SER A 122 20.28 -1.13 -15.73
CA SER A 122 19.13 -2.01 -15.51
C SER A 122 17.80 -1.38 -15.95
N CYS A 123 17.77 -0.13 -16.41
CA CYS A 123 16.59 0.50 -17.01
C CYS A 123 16.37 0.00 -18.45
N GLU A 124 16.19 -1.32 -18.58
CA GLU A 124 15.80 -1.97 -19.82
C GLU A 124 14.31 -1.78 -20.12
N LYS A 125 13.88 -2.22 -21.31
CA LYS A 125 12.49 -2.06 -21.75
C LYS A 125 11.52 -2.75 -20.79
N GLY A 126 10.70 -1.95 -20.13
CA GLY A 126 9.62 -2.41 -19.24
C GLY A 126 9.97 -2.35 -17.75
N VAL A 127 11.22 -2.06 -17.38
CA VAL A 127 11.61 -1.81 -15.99
C VAL A 127 11.09 -0.45 -15.56
N ILE A 128 10.48 -0.39 -14.37
CA ILE A 128 9.84 0.80 -13.82
C ILE A 128 10.82 1.54 -12.90
N ALA A 129 11.36 0.82 -11.94
CA ALA A 129 12.41 1.22 -11.04
C ALA A 129 13.23 -0.03 -10.68
N TYR A 130 14.34 0.17 -9.97
CA TYR A 130 15.06 -0.95 -9.36
C TYR A 130 15.88 -0.51 -8.15
N SER A 131 16.18 -1.47 -7.28
CA SER A 131 16.97 -1.29 -6.08
C SER A 131 18.42 -1.75 -6.26
N ALA A 132 19.35 -0.79 -6.33
CA ALA A 132 20.79 -1.04 -6.24
C ALA A 132 21.21 -1.20 -4.77
N MET A 133 20.92 -2.36 -4.18
CA MET A 133 21.11 -2.61 -2.73
C MET A 133 22.55 -2.35 -2.25
N ASP A 134 23.56 -2.79 -3.00
CA ASP A 134 24.98 -2.58 -2.67
C ASP A 134 25.39 -1.09 -2.63
N GLN A 135 24.66 -0.25 -3.35
CA GLN A 135 24.88 1.19 -3.40
C GLN A 135 23.93 1.95 -2.48
N SER A 136 22.96 1.26 -1.86
CA SER A 136 21.89 1.90 -1.09
C SER A 136 21.17 2.97 -1.94
N VAL A 137 20.86 2.66 -3.20
CA VAL A 137 20.18 3.56 -4.14
C VAL A 137 18.95 2.87 -4.72
N VAL A 138 17.86 3.60 -4.87
CA VAL A 138 16.72 3.25 -5.71
C VAL A 138 16.81 4.11 -6.98
N ALA A 139 16.78 3.47 -8.14
CA ALA A 139 16.87 4.11 -9.44
C ALA A 139 15.50 4.08 -10.13
N PHE A 140 15.05 5.24 -10.62
CA PHE A 140 13.78 5.41 -11.32
C PHE A 140 14.02 5.49 -12.82
N CYS A 141 13.43 4.56 -13.57
CA CYS A 141 13.53 4.50 -15.01
C CYS A 141 12.44 5.35 -15.68
N ASP A 142 12.56 5.59 -16.98
CA ASP A 142 11.59 6.42 -17.74
C ASP A 142 10.13 5.96 -17.59
N ASN A 143 9.90 4.66 -17.40
CA ASN A 143 8.55 4.13 -17.22
C ASN A 143 7.88 4.57 -15.92
N PHE A 144 8.64 4.87 -14.85
CA PHE A 144 8.10 5.31 -13.56
C PHE A 144 7.19 6.54 -13.71
N TRP A 145 7.55 7.45 -14.60
CA TRP A 145 6.82 8.70 -14.81
C TRP A 145 5.45 8.51 -15.47
N ASN A 146 5.19 7.34 -16.08
CA ASN A 146 3.90 7.03 -16.69
C ASN A 146 2.83 6.58 -15.67
N TYR A 147 3.23 6.33 -14.42
CA TYR A 147 2.30 5.89 -13.36
C TYR A 147 1.71 7.07 -12.59
N VAL A 148 0.56 6.83 -11.97
CA VAL A 148 -0.22 7.86 -11.28
C VAL A 148 0.16 8.03 -9.81
N GLY A 149 -0.27 9.14 -9.22
CA GLY A 149 -0.15 9.40 -7.79
C GLY A 149 -1.19 8.65 -6.95
N LEU A 150 -1.08 8.79 -5.63
CA LEU A 150 -1.98 8.16 -4.67
C LEU A 150 -3.42 8.70 -4.73
N ASP A 151 -3.62 9.92 -5.25
CA ASP A 151 -4.92 10.57 -5.42
C ASP A 151 -5.82 9.90 -6.48
N GLU A 152 -5.23 9.12 -7.38
CA GLU A 152 -5.94 8.37 -8.42
C GLU A 152 -6.36 6.96 -7.97
N VAL A 153 -5.90 6.49 -6.79
CA VAL A 153 -6.28 5.18 -6.23
C VAL A 153 -7.78 5.13 -5.92
N CYS A 154 -8.44 4.05 -6.35
CA CYS A 154 -9.89 3.87 -6.34
C CYS A 154 -10.67 4.81 -7.27
N ASN A 155 -9.99 5.61 -8.13
CA ASN A 155 -10.63 6.58 -9.04
C ASN A 155 -10.37 6.28 -10.54
N THR A 156 -9.35 5.49 -10.89
CA THR A 156 -9.00 5.13 -12.28
C THR A 156 -8.69 3.64 -12.43
N VAL A 157 -8.90 3.08 -13.63
CA VAL A 157 -8.68 1.65 -13.91
C VAL A 157 -7.19 1.30 -13.79
N GLU A 158 -6.31 2.20 -14.21
CA GLU A 158 -4.86 2.04 -14.11
C GLU A 158 -4.38 2.03 -12.65
N ALA A 159 -5.01 2.84 -11.78
CA ALA A 159 -4.79 2.77 -10.34
C ALA A 159 -5.47 1.55 -9.69
N ASP A 160 -6.56 1.03 -10.27
CA ASP A 160 -7.23 -0.19 -9.83
C ASP A 160 -6.42 -1.46 -10.19
N GLU A 161 -5.65 -1.43 -11.29
CA GLU A 161 -4.59 -2.42 -11.54
C GLU A 161 -3.43 -2.30 -10.53
N GLY A 162 -3.44 -1.23 -9.73
CA GLY A 162 -2.66 -1.06 -8.51
C GLY A 162 -1.25 -0.56 -8.73
N TRP A 163 -0.95 0.06 -9.86
CA TRP A 163 0.39 0.58 -10.13
C TRP A 163 0.43 2.09 -9.91
N VAL A 164 0.73 2.49 -8.68
CA VAL A 164 0.92 3.90 -8.32
C VAL A 164 2.34 4.16 -7.86
N LYS A 165 2.85 5.37 -8.11
CA LYS A 165 4.24 5.75 -7.82
C LYS A 165 4.63 5.49 -6.37
N ALA A 166 3.77 5.84 -5.42
CA ALA A 166 3.99 5.60 -3.99
C ALA A 166 4.16 4.11 -3.66
N GLY A 167 3.40 3.24 -4.33
CA GLY A 167 3.45 1.81 -4.14
C GLY A 167 4.66 1.15 -4.80
N ILE A 168 5.08 1.64 -5.98
CA ILE A 168 6.35 1.28 -6.63
C ILE A 168 7.54 1.62 -5.70
N ILE A 169 7.52 2.78 -5.04
CA ILE A 169 8.55 3.12 -4.04
C ILE A 169 8.55 2.08 -2.91
N ILE A 170 7.40 1.69 -2.37
CA ILE A 170 7.33 0.68 -1.30
C ILE A 170 7.88 -0.69 -1.76
N HIS A 171 7.60 -1.09 -3.00
CA HIS A 171 8.20 -2.28 -3.62
C HIS A 171 9.73 -2.20 -3.58
N GLU A 172 10.30 -1.09 -4.04
CA GLU A 172 11.76 -0.93 -4.03
C GLU A 172 12.36 -0.88 -2.62
N LEU A 173 11.67 -0.22 -1.69
CA LEU A 173 12.08 -0.19 -0.29
C LEU A 173 12.12 -1.58 0.35
N SER A 174 11.24 -2.50 -0.05
CA SER A 174 11.25 -3.84 0.53
C SER A 174 12.50 -4.62 0.14
N HIS A 175 13.06 -4.40 -1.06
CA HIS A 175 14.38 -4.96 -1.42
C HIS A 175 15.46 -4.44 -0.47
N GLN A 176 15.52 -3.12 -0.29
CA GLN A 176 16.55 -2.46 0.53
C GLN A 176 16.48 -2.86 2.02
N ILE A 177 15.27 -3.09 2.55
CA ILE A 177 15.04 -3.32 3.98
C ILE A 177 15.02 -4.80 4.35
N ALA A 178 14.46 -5.65 3.49
CA ALA A 178 14.16 -7.03 3.81
C ALA A 178 14.71 -8.04 2.80
N ASP A 179 15.51 -7.60 1.83
CA ASP A 179 16.09 -8.44 0.78
C ASP A 179 15.01 -9.26 0.07
N THR A 180 13.87 -8.63 -0.21
CA THR A 180 12.80 -9.25 -1.00
C THR A 180 13.30 -9.54 -2.42
N SER A 181 12.58 -10.41 -3.12
CA SER A 181 12.80 -10.74 -4.52
C SER A 181 11.56 -10.40 -5.34
N ASP A 182 11.75 -10.28 -6.65
CA ASP A 182 10.66 -10.20 -7.61
C ASP A 182 10.24 -11.59 -8.05
N ILE A 183 9.43 -12.24 -7.23
CA ILE A 183 8.93 -13.59 -7.52
C ILE A 183 7.86 -13.53 -8.61
N CYS A 184 7.00 -12.51 -8.55
CA CYS A 184 6.03 -12.20 -9.58
C CYS A 184 5.41 -10.83 -9.38
N TYR A 185 4.71 -10.36 -10.42
CA TYR A 185 4.13 -9.03 -10.46
C TYR A 185 2.59 -9.04 -10.52
N GLY A 186 1.98 -8.03 -9.92
CA GLY A 186 0.55 -7.74 -9.98
C GLY A 186 -0.32 -8.46 -8.95
N MET A 187 -1.49 -7.87 -8.69
CA MET A 187 -2.43 -8.30 -7.65
C MET A 187 -2.80 -9.79 -7.74
N SER A 188 -3.07 -10.30 -8.94
CA SER A 188 -3.45 -11.71 -9.11
C SER A 188 -2.36 -12.66 -8.60
N CYS A 189 -1.09 -12.33 -8.81
CA CYS A 189 -0.01 -13.18 -8.33
C CYS A 189 0.25 -13.00 -6.84
N VAL A 190 0.18 -11.77 -6.33
CA VAL A 190 0.29 -11.46 -4.90
C VAL A 190 -0.69 -12.30 -4.07
N LEU A 191 -1.95 -12.34 -4.48
CA LEU A 191 -3.00 -13.10 -3.80
C LEU A 191 -2.81 -14.62 -3.96
N ASP A 192 -2.33 -15.08 -5.12
CA ASP A 192 -2.00 -16.50 -5.34
C ASP A 192 -0.85 -16.95 -4.43
N LEU A 193 0.22 -16.18 -4.35
CA LEU A 193 1.33 -16.45 -3.42
C LEU A 193 0.84 -16.46 -1.98
N ALA A 194 0.03 -15.48 -1.56
CA ALA A 194 -0.48 -15.44 -0.19
C ALA A 194 -1.35 -16.67 0.16
N ALA A 195 -2.17 -17.12 -0.78
CA ALA A 195 -3.04 -18.27 -0.60
C ALA A 195 -2.27 -19.60 -0.59
N ASN A 196 -1.27 -19.74 -1.47
CA ASN A 196 -0.67 -21.04 -1.79
C ASN A 196 0.79 -21.19 -1.31
N ASN A 197 1.50 -20.09 -1.08
CA ASN A 197 2.91 -20.09 -0.70
C ASN A 197 3.29 -18.85 0.13
N ALA A 198 2.88 -18.82 1.40
CA ALA A 198 3.14 -17.71 2.31
C ALA A 198 4.63 -17.34 2.44
N SER A 199 5.55 -18.31 2.31
CA SER A 199 6.99 -18.04 2.33
C SER A 199 7.46 -17.28 1.08
N ALA A 200 6.83 -17.50 -0.07
CA ALA A 200 7.08 -16.68 -1.25
C ALA A 200 6.40 -15.32 -1.11
N ALA A 201 5.18 -15.25 -0.58
CA ALA A 201 4.47 -13.99 -0.38
C ALA A 201 5.25 -12.99 0.49
N ILE A 202 5.82 -13.42 1.62
CA ILE A 202 6.67 -12.54 2.45
C ILE A 202 7.99 -12.14 1.79
N ASN A 203 8.45 -12.90 0.80
CA ASN A 203 9.68 -12.61 0.06
C ASN A 203 9.41 -11.84 -1.24
N ASN A 204 8.16 -11.59 -1.62
CA ASN A 204 7.83 -10.92 -2.87
C ASN A 204 7.61 -9.42 -2.63
N ALA A 205 8.33 -8.56 -3.35
CA ALA A 205 8.25 -7.11 -3.16
C ALA A 205 6.84 -6.55 -3.42
N ASP A 206 6.16 -7.05 -4.45
CA ASP A 206 4.79 -6.65 -4.78
C ASP A 206 3.77 -6.96 -3.66
N ASN A 207 3.99 -7.98 -2.82
CA ASN A 207 3.08 -8.25 -1.71
C ASN A 207 3.07 -7.08 -0.70
N TYR A 208 4.19 -6.37 -0.54
CA TYR A 208 4.26 -5.17 0.30
C TYR A 208 3.57 -3.97 -0.33
N HIS A 209 3.78 -3.75 -1.63
CA HIS A 209 3.09 -2.71 -2.39
C HIS A 209 1.57 -2.88 -2.28
N PHE A 210 1.05 -4.04 -2.68
CA PHE A 210 -0.40 -4.26 -2.75
C PHE A 210 -1.05 -4.35 -1.36
N PHE A 211 -0.36 -4.85 -0.33
CA PHE A 211 -0.84 -4.76 1.05
C PHE A 211 -1.00 -3.30 1.50
N SER A 212 -0.01 -2.45 1.18
CA SER A 212 -0.05 -1.03 1.51
C SER A 212 -1.20 -0.30 0.82
N LEU A 213 -1.44 -0.59 -0.46
CA LEU A 213 -2.60 -0.05 -1.17
C LEU A 213 -3.93 -0.52 -0.58
N ALA A 214 -4.04 -1.79 -0.22
CA ALA A 214 -5.25 -2.31 0.40
C ALA A 214 -5.53 -1.68 1.76
N ALA A 215 -4.48 -1.42 2.55
CA ALA A 215 -4.61 -0.68 3.80
C ALA A 215 -5.06 0.77 3.58
N TYR A 216 -4.54 1.43 2.54
CA TYR A 216 -4.99 2.78 2.16
C TYR A 216 -6.44 2.80 1.72
N ALA A 217 -6.82 1.91 0.80
CA ALA A 217 -8.19 1.73 0.31
C ALA A 217 -9.17 1.48 1.45
N LEU A 218 -8.84 0.57 2.38
CA LEU A 218 -9.65 0.27 3.56
C LEU A 218 -9.82 1.51 4.46
N ASN A 219 -8.76 2.29 4.64
CA ASN A 219 -8.80 3.49 5.47
C ASN A 219 -9.61 4.63 4.83
N THR A 220 -9.57 4.80 3.51
CA THR A 220 -10.23 5.91 2.81
C THR A 220 -11.67 5.61 2.42
N THR A 221 -11.98 4.36 2.05
CA THR A 221 -13.30 3.98 1.52
C THR A 221 -14.07 3.02 2.43
N GLY A 222 -13.39 2.36 3.37
CA GLY A 222 -13.96 1.24 4.13
C GLY A 222 -13.94 -0.10 3.36
N ASP A 223 -13.40 -0.15 2.15
CA ASP A 223 -13.21 -1.36 1.35
C ASP A 223 -11.74 -1.50 0.93
N ALA A 224 -11.11 -2.61 1.31
CA ALA A 224 -9.70 -2.89 1.00
C ALA A 224 -9.45 -3.22 -0.48
N ASN A 225 -10.47 -3.64 -1.22
CA ASN A 225 -10.33 -4.01 -2.62
C ASN A 225 -10.61 -2.85 -3.56
N CYS A 226 -11.24 -1.76 -3.09
CA CYS A 226 -11.49 -0.53 -3.83
C CYS A 226 -11.73 -0.76 -5.34
N THR A 227 -12.96 -1.06 -5.76
CA THR A 227 -13.28 -0.97 -7.19
C THR A 227 -13.57 0.48 -7.52
N ALA A 228 -12.87 1.10 -8.49
CA ALA A 228 -13.40 2.32 -9.07
C ALA A 228 -14.83 1.99 -9.53
N THR A 229 -15.81 2.69 -8.96
CA THR A 229 -17.11 2.71 -9.62
C THR A 229 -16.86 3.46 -10.90
N GLU A 230 -17.08 2.82 -12.06
CA GLU A 230 -16.96 3.49 -13.37
C GLU A 230 -17.44 4.93 -13.20
N ILE A 231 -16.54 5.90 -13.41
CA ILE A 231 -16.93 7.31 -13.44
C ILE A 231 -18.13 7.34 -14.39
N PRO A 232 -19.34 7.71 -13.95
CA PRO A 232 -20.47 7.80 -14.86
C PRO A 232 -20.00 8.74 -15.95
N GLN A 233 -19.91 8.23 -17.19
CA GLN A 233 -19.55 9.04 -18.34
C GLN A 233 -20.35 10.32 -18.24
N GLN A 234 -19.65 11.43 -18.04
CA GLN A 234 -20.29 12.72 -17.97
C GLN A 234 -20.88 12.94 -19.35
N GLU A 235 -22.19 12.73 -19.49
CA GLU A 235 -22.87 12.93 -20.75
C GLU A 235 -22.67 14.39 -21.18
N ALA A 236 -22.11 14.51 -22.40
CA ALA A 236 -21.97 15.65 -23.31
C ALA A 236 -22.22 17.07 -22.77
#